data_AF-A0A968FQM2-F1
#
_entry.id   AF-A0A968FQM2-F1
#
_cell.length_a   1.000
_cell.length_b   1.000
_cell.length_c   1.000
_cell.angle_alpha   90.00
_cell.angle_beta   90.00
_cell.angle_gamma   90.00
#
_symmetry.space_group_name_H-M   'P 1'
#
loop_
_entity.id
_entity.type
_entity.pdbx_description
1 polymer ?
#
loop_
_entity_poly.entity_id
_entity_poly.type
_entity_poly.pdbx_seq_one_letter_code
_entity_poly.pdbx_strand_id
1 'polypeptide(L)'
;MPVTLGEAMDVSPRWTRDGEKIVFARYRDDTNFDGKLTIDDNPNLWSVEFGSMKAGTRRQLTDSSTYDLLPFPAPGDQLFYTSDRGKSIDVWSLPLEGLIPAASGYGSSLQVAEDLCSEEAAWTYRCLAAYGNVIRLFPAEPTLARLRYKVARGSLELGHLKRARLLFAEVIEKHPDRPEYRGLAEIDLFLL
;
A
#
# COMPACT_ATOMS: atom_id res chain seq x y z
N MET A 1 16.75 -10.73 -14.37
CA MET A 1 16.42 -9.50 -13.62
C MET A 1 15.19 -9.80 -12.78
N PRO A 2 15.17 -9.40 -11.50
CA PRO A 2 14.02 -9.60 -10.62
C PRO A 2 12.90 -8.59 -10.91
N VAL A 3 11.62 -9.04 -10.87
CA VAL A 3 10.44 -8.17 -11.01
C VAL A 3 10.19 -7.36 -9.73
N THR A 4 10.40 -8.00 -8.59
CA THR A 4 10.29 -7.41 -7.26
C THR A 4 11.56 -7.65 -6.45
N LEU A 5 11.84 -6.73 -5.54
CA LEU A 5 13.04 -6.68 -4.70
C LEU A 5 12.69 -5.90 -3.42
N GLY A 6 13.43 -6.19 -2.34
CA GLY A 6 13.33 -5.48 -1.06
C GLY A 6 13.17 -6.43 0.12
N GLU A 7 12.80 -5.89 1.28
CA GLU A 7 12.57 -6.65 2.51
C GLU A 7 11.25 -7.42 2.53
N ALA A 8 10.29 -7.02 1.69
CA ALA A 8 8.98 -7.66 1.60
C ALA A 8 9.08 -9.05 0.96
N MET A 9 8.21 -9.97 1.39
CA MET A 9 8.10 -11.29 0.77
C MET A 9 6.96 -11.28 -0.25
N ASP A 10 7.29 -11.52 -1.52
CA ASP A 10 6.33 -11.54 -2.62
C ASP A 10 6.08 -12.97 -3.10
N VAL A 11 4.82 -13.39 -3.13
CA VAL A 11 4.43 -14.77 -3.43
C VAL A 11 3.23 -14.86 -4.38
N SER A 12 2.99 -16.06 -4.90
CA SER A 12 1.80 -16.40 -5.72
C SER A 12 1.57 -15.48 -6.93
N PRO A 13 2.58 -15.20 -7.77
CA PRO A 13 2.41 -14.30 -8.91
C PRO A 13 1.48 -14.89 -9.99
N ARG A 14 0.69 -14.03 -10.62
CA ARG A 14 -0.13 -14.35 -11.80
C ARG A 14 -0.11 -13.20 -12.79
N TRP A 15 -0.08 -13.53 -14.07
CA TRP A 15 -0.27 -12.57 -15.14
C TRP A 15 -1.74 -12.17 -15.26
N THR A 16 -2.00 -10.89 -15.52
CA THR A 16 -3.25 -10.46 -16.13
C THR A 16 -3.33 -11.00 -17.57
N ARG A 17 -4.55 -11.18 -18.08
CA ARG A 17 -4.77 -11.85 -19.37
C ARG A 17 -4.23 -11.05 -20.56
N ASP A 18 -4.21 -9.72 -20.45
CA ASP A 18 -3.60 -8.80 -21.42
C ASP A 18 -2.07 -8.86 -21.42
N GLY A 19 -1.45 -9.48 -20.41
CA GLY A 19 0.01 -9.54 -20.26
C GLY A 19 0.65 -8.22 -19.81
N GLU A 20 -0.13 -7.22 -19.38
CA GLU A 20 0.38 -5.90 -19.02
C GLU A 20 0.77 -5.79 -17.54
N LYS A 21 0.19 -6.62 -16.67
CA LYS A 21 0.44 -6.59 -15.23
C LYS A 21 0.71 -7.99 -14.67
N ILE A 22 1.49 -8.03 -13.61
CA ILE A 22 1.62 -9.19 -12.73
C ILE A 22 0.93 -8.84 -11.42
N VAL A 23 -0.03 -9.64 -10.99
CA VAL A 23 -0.60 -9.58 -9.64
C VAL A 23 0.10 -10.57 -8.73
N PHE A 24 0.27 -10.25 -7.47
CA PHE A 24 0.97 -11.08 -6.49
C PHE A 24 0.51 -10.72 -5.08
N ALA A 25 0.75 -11.62 -4.12
CA ALA A 25 0.56 -11.33 -2.71
C ALA A 25 1.89 -10.88 -2.09
N ARG A 26 1.82 -9.99 -1.10
CA ARG A 26 2.98 -9.40 -0.43
C ARG A 26 2.78 -9.37 1.08
N TYR A 27 3.73 -9.96 1.80
CA TYR A 27 3.94 -9.70 3.21
C TYR A 27 4.86 -8.47 3.32
N ARG A 28 4.37 -7.40 3.94
CA ARG A 28 5.16 -6.16 4.13
C ARG A 28 4.93 -5.46 5.47
N ASP A 29 3.88 -5.85 6.17
CA ASP A 29 3.44 -5.24 7.43
C ASP A 29 3.49 -6.33 8.49
N ASP A 30 4.14 -6.03 9.61
CA ASP A 30 4.17 -6.86 10.81
C ASP A 30 2.83 -6.66 11.53
N THR A 31 1.83 -7.43 11.09
CA THR A 31 0.43 -7.29 11.51
C THR A 31 0.12 -8.06 12.79
N ASN A 32 0.97 -9.00 13.18
CA ASN A 32 0.88 -9.68 14.47
C ASN A 32 1.71 -8.96 15.57
N PHE A 33 2.52 -7.95 15.19
CA PHE A 33 3.34 -7.10 16.04
C PHE A 33 4.42 -7.85 16.82
N ASP A 34 4.98 -8.91 16.25
CA ASP A 34 6.05 -9.72 16.87
C ASP A 34 7.47 -9.23 16.53
N GLY A 35 7.57 -8.17 15.72
CA GLY A 35 8.82 -7.54 15.29
C GLY A 35 9.48 -8.22 14.08
N LYS A 36 8.86 -9.24 13.50
CA LYS A 36 9.37 -9.99 12.35
C LYS A 36 8.33 -9.94 11.23
N LEU A 37 8.83 -10.04 10.00
CA LEU A 37 7.97 -10.18 8.84
C LEU A 37 7.98 -11.65 8.42
N THR A 38 6.86 -12.34 8.64
CA THR A 38 6.74 -13.79 8.41
C THR A 38 5.43 -14.14 7.69
N ILE A 39 5.16 -15.44 7.52
CA ILE A 39 3.90 -15.91 6.92
C ILE A 39 2.71 -15.87 7.89
N ASP A 40 2.95 -15.59 9.17
CA ASP A 40 1.92 -15.37 10.18
C ASP A 40 1.34 -13.95 10.12
N ASP A 41 1.98 -13.05 9.36
CA ASP A 41 1.45 -11.74 9.03
C ASP A 41 0.42 -11.81 7.91
N ASN A 42 -0.49 -10.85 7.87
CA ASN A 42 -1.46 -10.70 6.79
C ASN A 42 -0.77 -10.21 5.51
N PRO A 43 -0.68 -11.05 4.46
CA PRO A 43 -0.31 -10.58 3.15
C PRO A 43 -1.45 -9.77 2.54
N ASN A 44 -1.11 -8.87 1.65
CA ASN A 44 -2.08 -8.15 0.83
C ASN A 44 -1.71 -8.23 -0.65
N LEU A 45 -2.67 -7.96 -1.52
CA LEU A 45 -2.52 -8.14 -2.96
C LEU A 45 -1.97 -6.87 -3.60
N TRP A 46 -1.12 -7.07 -4.61
CA TRP A 46 -0.50 -6.01 -5.40
C TRP A 46 -0.58 -6.34 -6.89
N SER A 47 -0.52 -5.30 -7.72
CA SER A 47 -0.15 -5.40 -9.12
C SER A 47 1.14 -4.63 -9.39
N VAL A 48 1.84 -5.04 -10.44
CA VAL A 48 2.93 -4.30 -11.05
C VAL A 48 2.77 -4.34 -12.56
N GLU A 49 2.84 -3.18 -13.21
CA GLU A 49 2.97 -3.10 -14.66
C GLU A 49 4.25 -3.82 -15.08
N PHE A 50 4.19 -4.64 -16.12
CA PHE A 50 5.37 -5.30 -16.64
C PHE A 50 5.34 -5.36 -18.16
N GLY A 51 6.36 -4.76 -18.77
CA GLY A 51 6.53 -4.74 -20.21
C GLY A 51 7.99 -4.50 -20.57
N SER A 52 8.41 -4.96 -21.75
CA SER A 52 9.78 -4.79 -22.23
C SER A 52 10.85 -5.24 -21.21
N MET A 53 10.59 -6.35 -20.51
CA MET A 53 11.46 -6.91 -19.46
C MET A 53 11.72 -5.97 -18.27
N LYS A 54 10.82 -5.01 -18.01
CA LYS A 54 10.94 -4.03 -16.91
C LYS A 54 9.65 -3.95 -16.11
N ALA A 55 9.81 -3.87 -14.79
CA ALA A 55 8.72 -3.56 -13.88
C ALA A 55 8.46 -2.06 -13.89
N GLY A 56 7.20 -1.67 -14.07
CA GLY A 56 6.71 -0.30 -14.02
C GLY A 56 6.07 0.02 -12.67
N THR A 57 4.95 0.75 -12.72
CA THR A 57 4.27 1.23 -11.52
C THR A 57 3.62 0.07 -10.79
N ARG A 58 3.66 0.11 -9.44
CA ARG A 58 2.97 -0.87 -8.59
C ARG A 58 1.70 -0.26 -8.00
N ARG A 59 0.71 -1.08 -7.73
CA ARG A 59 -0.51 -0.68 -7.03
C ARG A 59 -0.86 -1.71 -5.98
N GLN A 60 -1.23 -1.26 -4.79
CA GLN A 60 -1.77 -2.10 -3.73
C GLN A 60 -3.27 -2.30 -3.99
N LEU A 61 -3.73 -3.55 -4.07
CA LEU A 61 -5.08 -3.95 -4.46
C LEU A 61 -5.96 -4.28 -3.25
N THR A 62 -5.38 -4.85 -2.19
CA THR A 62 -6.04 -5.04 -0.89
C THR A 62 -5.23 -4.43 0.24
N ASP A 63 -5.83 -4.30 1.43
CA ASP A 63 -5.16 -3.76 2.61
C ASP A 63 -4.72 -4.89 3.56
N SER A 64 -4.00 -4.57 4.64
CA SER A 64 -3.40 -5.57 5.54
C SER A 64 -4.34 -6.01 6.68
N SER A 65 -5.64 -5.72 6.58
CA SER A 65 -6.60 -6.09 7.63
C SER A 65 -6.99 -7.57 7.63
N THR A 66 -6.75 -8.28 6.54
CA THR A 66 -7.08 -9.70 6.34
C THR A 66 -5.96 -10.43 5.61
N TYR A 67 -5.96 -11.76 5.71
CA TYR A 67 -4.97 -12.64 5.12
C TYR A 67 -5.26 -12.91 3.64
N ASP A 68 -4.85 -12.02 2.74
CA ASP A 68 -5.21 -12.09 1.32
C ASP A 68 -4.11 -12.73 0.45
N LEU A 69 -4.40 -13.90 -0.11
CA LEU A 69 -3.46 -14.72 -0.88
C LEU A 69 -4.03 -15.25 -2.20
N LEU A 70 -3.17 -15.91 -2.97
CA LEU A 70 -3.51 -16.69 -4.17
C LEU A 70 -4.37 -15.88 -5.16
N PRO A 71 -3.90 -14.70 -5.61
CA PRO A 71 -4.65 -13.90 -6.56
C PRO A 71 -4.87 -14.68 -7.87
N PHE A 72 -6.00 -14.45 -8.51
CA PHE A 72 -6.39 -15.03 -9.78
C PHE A 72 -7.16 -13.98 -10.60
N PRO A 73 -6.47 -13.27 -11.54
CA PRO A 73 -7.16 -12.39 -12.48
C PRO A 73 -8.11 -13.21 -13.36
N ALA A 74 -9.39 -12.88 -13.31
CA ALA A 74 -10.38 -13.46 -14.21
C ALA A 74 -10.36 -12.76 -15.58
N PRO A 75 -11.01 -13.34 -16.60
CA PRO A 75 -11.35 -12.57 -17.79
C PRO A 75 -12.21 -11.34 -17.42
N GLY A 76 -11.88 -10.16 -17.97
CA GLY A 76 -12.53 -8.89 -17.62
C GLY A 76 -11.84 -8.17 -16.45
N ASP A 77 -12.57 -7.28 -15.76
CA ASP A 77 -12.03 -6.41 -14.71
C ASP A 77 -12.24 -6.97 -13.29
N GLN A 78 -12.06 -8.28 -13.10
CA GLN A 78 -12.27 -8.94 -11.80
C GLN A 78 -11.04 -9.75 -11.35
N LEU A 79 -10.77 -9.69 -10.05
CA LEU A 79 -9.75 -10.47 -9.36
C LEU A 79 -10.43 -11.38 -8.32
N PHE A 80 -10.21 -12.69 -8.44
CA PHE A 80 -10.50 -13.64 -7.37
C PHE A 80 -9.26 -13.84 -6.49
N TYR A 81 -9.45 -14.15 -5.23
CA TYR A 81 -8.38 -14.40 -4.26
C TYR A 81 -8.91 -15.19 -3.08
N THR A 82 -8.03 -15.73 -2.25
CA THR A 82 -8.41 -16.36 -0.98
C THR A 82 -8.20 -15.38 0.16
N SER A 83 -9.14 -15.30 1.10
CA SER A 83 -9.04 -14.42 2.27
C SER A 83 -9.75 -14.97 3.49
N ASP A 84 -9.18 -14.71 4.66
CA ASP A 84 -9.74 -15.08 5.97
C ASP A 84 -10.79 -14.08 6.49
N ARG A 85 -11.17 -13.08 5.68
CA ARG A 85 -12.16 -12.05 6.03
C ARG A 85 -13.46 -12.59 6.65
N GLY A 86 -13.85 -13.82 6.29
CA GLY A 86 -15.03 -14.52 6.81
C GLY A 86 -14.80 -15.33 8.09
N LYS A 87 -13.61 -15.23 8.72
CA LYS A 87 -13.08 -16.10 9.81
C LYS A 87 -12.57 -17.48 9.35
N SER A 88 -12.87 -17.85 8.11
CA SER A 88 -12.27 -18.99 7.39
C SER A 88 -11.66 -18.49 6.09
N ILE A 89 -10.69 -19.25 5.56
CA ILE A 89 -10.15 -18.99 4.22
C ILE A 89 -11.22 -19.37 3.19
N ASP A 90 -11.80 -18.34 2.57
CA ASP A 90 -12.81 -18.47 1.53
C ASP A 90 -12.34 -17.80 0.24
N VAL A 91 -13.05 -18.04 -0.86
CA VAL A 91 -12.79 -17.38 -2.14
C VAL A 91 -13.59 -16.08 -2.22
N TRP A 92 -12.87 -14.98 -2.43
CA TRP A 92 -13.43 -13.64 -2.54
C TRP A 92 -13.13 -13.04 -3.90
N SER A 93 -13.84 -11.97 -4.22
CA SER A 93 -13.60 -11.19 -5.43
C SER A 93 -13.64 -9.69 -5.17
N LEU A 94 -12.97 -8.95 -6.05
CA LEU A 94 -12.95 -7.49 -6.10
C LEU A 94 -12.61 -7.03 -7.54
N PRO A 95 -12.80 -5.74 -7.89
CA PRO A 95 -12.38 -5.22 -9.20
C PRO A 95 -10.88 -5.39 -9.42
N LEU A 96 -10.40 -5.66 -10.63
CA LEU A 96 -8.97 -5.90 -10.90
C LEU A 96 -8.04 -4.77 -10.40
N GLU A 97 -8.56 -3.55 -10.31
CA GLU A 97 -7.84 -2.37 -9.78
C GLU A 97 -7.81 -2.27 -8.25
N GLY A 98 -8.44 -3.20 -7.53
CA GLY A 98 -8.39 -3.28 -6.07
C GLY A 98 -9.63 -2.75 -5.35
N LEU A 99 -9.55 -2.75 -4.01
CA LEU A 99 -10.57 -2.21 -3.10
C LEU A 99 -10.69 -0.68 -3.16
N ILE A 100 -9.60 -0.01 -3.55
CA ILE A 100 -9.57 1.44 -3.71
C ILE A 100 -9.85 1.72 -5.20
N PRO A 101 -10.91 2.47 -5.54
CA PRO A 101 -11.20 2.82 -6.93
C PRO A 101 -9.98 3.43 -7.64
N ALA A 102 -9.72 2.99 -8.87
CA ALA A 102 -8.79 3.70 -9.74
C ALA A 102 -9.46 4.99 -10.22
N ALA A 103 -8.70 6.07 -10.23
CA ALA A 103 -9.13 7.36 -10.76
C ALA A 103 -8.05 7.90 -11.71
N SER A 104 -8.46 8.67 -12.72
CA SER A 104 -7.54 9.27 -13.66
C SER A 104 -6.94 10.56 -13.07
N GLY A 105 -5.61 10.59 -13.01
CA GLY A 105 -4.86 11.77 -12.56
C GLY A 105 -4.78 11.93 -11.04
N TYR A 106 -3.87 12.80 -10.63
CA TYR A 106 -3.50 13.01 -9.24
C TYR A 106 -4.67 13.54 -8.39
N GLY A 107 -5.35 14.60 -8.84
CA GLY A 107 -6.43 15.24 -8.08
C GLY A 107 -7.59 14.30 -7.76
N SER A 108 -8.08 13.55 -8.74
CA SER A 108 -9.17 12.59 -8.52
C SER A 108 -8.73 11.40 -7.67
N SER A 109 -7.48 10.93 -7.83
CA SER A 109 -6.94 9.86 -6.97
C SER A 109 -6.78 10.31 -5.52
N LEU A 110 -6.35 11.57 -5.30
CA LEU A 110 -6.28 12.16 -3.97
C LEU A 110 -7.67 12.30 -3.36
N GLN A 111 -8.66 12.78 -4.12
CA GLN A 111 -10.04 12.91 -3.63
C GLN A 111 -10.59 11.56 -3.16
N VAL A 112 -10.39 10.49 -3.93
CA VAL A 112 -10.78 9.13 -3.51
C VAL A 112 -10.11 8.73 -2.19
N ALA A 113 -8.83 9.06 -2.01
CA ALA A 113 -8.11 8.76 -0.77
C ALA A 113 -8.62 9.61 0.42
N GLU A 114 -8.92 10.90 0.20
CA GLU A 114 -9.44 11.80 1.23
C GLU A 114 -10.88 11.41 1.63
N ASP A 115 -11.74 11.04 0.68
CA ASP A 115 -13.12 10.58 0.96
C ASP A 115 -13.14 9.27 1.76
N LEU A 116 -12.17 8.38 1.52
CA LEU A 116 -12.02 7.14 2.27
C LEU A 116 -11.47 7.36 3.68
N CYS A 117 -10.78 8.48 3.92
CA CYS A 117 -9.96 8.72 5.10
C CYS A 117 -10.29 10.06 5.72
N SER A 118 -11.47 10.11 6.37
CA SER A 118 -11.89 11.24 7.19
C SER A 118 -10.85 11.52 8.28
N GLU A 119 -10.54 12.81 8.49
CA GLU A 119 -9.62 13.25 9.54
C GLU A 119 -10.18 13.04 10.97
N GLU A 120 -11.47 12.78 11.09
CA GLU A 120 -12.15 12.48 12.36
C GLU A 120 -12.21 10.97 12.67
N ALA A 121 -11.90 10.12 11.69
CA ALA A 121 -11.94 8.67 11.84
C ALA A 121 -10.57 8.10 12.22
N ALA A 122 -10.58 7.00 12.98
CA ALA A 122 -9.37 6.25 13.28
C ALA A 122 -8.71 5.74 11.98
N TRP A 123 -7.38 5.72 11.95
CA TRP A 123 -6.63 5.19 10.82
C TRP A 123 -6.91 3.71 10.58
N THR A 124 -6.94 3.33 9.31
CA THR A 124 -7.10 1.94 8.86
C THR A 124 -6.01 1.58 7.85
N TYR A 125 -5.74 0.29 7.68
CA TYR A 125 -4.85 -0.16 6.61
C TYR A 125 -5.34 0.26 5.22
N ARG A 126 -6.66 0.36 5.03
CA ARG A 126 -7.25 0.89 3.80
C ARG A 126 -6.80 2.32 3.53
N CYS A 127 -6.71 3.14 4.56
CA CYS A 127 -6.19 4.51 4.43
C CYS A 127 -4.71 4.56 4.08
N LEU A 128 -3.89 3.71 4.70
CA LEU A 128 -2.49 3.59 4.32
C LEU A 128 -2.32 3.15 2.86
N ALA A 129 -3.16 2.21 2.40
CA ALA A 129 -3.15 1.75 1.02
C ALA A 129 -3.61 2.85 0.04
N ALA A 130 -4.64 3.64 0.39
CA ALA A 130 -5.16 4.71 -0.46
C ALA A 130 -4.11 5.81 -0.71
N TYR A 131 -3.58 6.42 0.35
CA TYR A 131 -2.52 7.43 0.22
C TYR A 131 -1.24 6.84 -0.37
N GLY A 132 -0.89 5.59 -0.01
CA GLY A 132 0.28 4.89 -0.55
C GLY A 132 0.19 4.66 -2.07
N ASN A 133 -1.00 4.39 -2.60
CA ASN A 133 -1.25 4.29 -4.03
C ASN A 133 -1.08 5.65 -4.72
N VAL A 134 -1.63 6.73 -4.15
CA VAL A 134 -1.46 8.10 -4.70
C VAL A 134 0.02 8.47 -4.78
N ILE A 135 0.78 8.26 -3.69
CA ILE A 135 2.22 8.57 -3.65
C ILE A 135 2.99 7.81 -4.74
N ARG A 136 2.64 6.54 -4.98
CA ARG A 136 3.35 5.68 -5.93
C ARG A 136 2.97 5.98 -7.38
N LEU A 137 1.72 6.31 -7.65
CA LEU A 137 1.24 6.62 -9.01
C LEU A 137 1.71 8.00 -9.48
N PHE A 138 1.88 8.95 -8.55
CA PHE A 138 2.23 10.33 -8.87
C PHE A 138 3.50 10.79 -8.12
N PRO A 139 4.67 10.18 -8.39
CA PRO A 139 5.89 10.40 -7.60
C PRO A 139 6.51 11.79 -7.75
N ALA A 140 6.05 12.61 -8.71
CA ALA A 140 6.54 13.95 -8.99
C ALA A 140 5.68 15.08 -8.38
N GLU A 141 4.62 14.75 -7.64
CA GLU A 141 3.70 15.76 -7.13
C GLU A 141 4.28 16.57 -5.94
N PRO A 142 3.99 17.88 -5.85
CA PRO A 142 4.63 18.78 -4.88
C PRO A 142 4.12 18.61 -3.44
N THR A 143 2.99 17.92 -3.27
CA THR A 143 2.26 17.68 -2.00
C THR A 143 2.68 16.39 -1.31
N LEU A 144 3.61 15.62 -1.88
CA LEU A 144 3.92 14.30 -1.37
C LEU A 144 4.51 14.30 0.05
N ALA A 145 5.10 15.41 0.52
CA ALA A 145 5.51 15.57 1.92
C ALA A 145 4.33 15.39 2.88
N ARG A 146 3.20 16.07 2.60
CA ARG A 146 1.93 15.95 3.36
C ARG A 146 1.44 14.51 3.38
N LEU A 147 1.40 13.86 2.21
CA LEU A 147 0.85 12.51 2.08
C LEU A 147 1.75 11.47 2.78
N ARG A 148 3.08 11.58 2.63
CA ARG A 148 4.04 10.69 3.30
C ARG A 148 3.94 10.85 4.82
N TYR A 149 3.85 12.09 5.32
CA TYR A 149 3.61 12.36 6.74
C TYR A 149 2.29 11.75 7.22
N LYS A 150 1.19 11.90 6.47
CA LYS A 150 -0.10 11.24 6.77
C LYS A 150 0.04 9.72 6.86
N VAL A 151 0.75 9.07 5.93
CA VAL A 151 1.00 7.61 5.99
C VAL A 151 1.89 7.23 7.18
N ALA A 152 2.87 8.07 7.56
CA ALA A 152 3.71 7.85 8.74
C ALA A 152 2.88 7.91 10.04
N ARG A 153 2.05 8.95 10.19
CA ARG A 153 1.08 9.10 11.29
C ARG A 153 0.13 7.92 11.39
N GLY A 154 -0.49 7.53 10.28
CA GLY A 154 -1.40 6.39 10.28
C GLY A 154 -0.69 5.07 10.61
N SER A 155 0.57 4.91 10.21
CA SER A 155 1.38 3.75 10.60
C SER A 155 1.64 3.75 12.11
N LEU A 156 1.96 4.91 12.69
CA LEU A 156 2.13 5.07 14.14
C LEU A 156 0.85 4.74 14.91
N GLU A 157 -0.29 5.28 14.49
CA GLU A 157 -1.58 5.06 15.16
C GLU A 157 -2.07 3.61 15.05
N LEU A 158 -1.66 2.89 14.00
CA LEU A 158 -1.87 1.45 13.86
C LEU A 158 -0.82 0.59 14.60
N GLY A 159 0.12 1.19 15.34
CA GLY A 159 1.14 0.48 16.11
C GLY A 159 2.39 0.05 15.33
N HIS A 160 2.50 0.40 14.05
CA HIS A 160 3.65 0.05 13.18
C HIS A 160 4.85 0.97 13.42
N LEU A 161 5.43 0.92 14.63
CA LEU A 161 6.47 1.87 15.07
C LEU A 161 7.70 1.90 14.15
N LYS A 162 8.19 0.73 13.73
CA LYS A 162 9.34 0.63 12.81
C LYS A 162 9.04 1.30 11.46
N ARG A 163 7.84 1.05 10.91
CA ARG A 163 7.40 1.64 9.63
C ARG A 163 7.20 3.15 9.77
N ALA A 164 6.57 3.61 10.85
CA ALA A 164 6.38 5.04 11.13
C ALA A 164 7.71 5.79 11.22
N ARG A 165 8.67 5.25 11.99
CA ARG A 165 10.03 5.80 12.12
C ARG A 165 10.72 5.97 10.76
N LEU A 166 10.68 4.95 9.91
CA LEU A 166 11.29 5.01 8.58
C LEU A 166 10.61 6.07 7.69
N LEU A 167 9.29 6.19 7.75
CA LEU A 167 8.55 7.16 6.94
C LEU A 167 8.74 8.60 7.42
N PHE A 168 8.81 8.84 8.74
CA PHE A 168 9.16 10.18 9.25
C PHE A 168 10.57 10.59 8.82
N ALA A 169 11.55 9.68 8.94
CA ALA A 169 12.91 9.93 8.46
C ALA A 169 12.93 10.25 6.95
N GLU A 170 12.16 9.52 6.14
CA GLU A 170 12.04 9.79 4.70
C GLU A 170 11.45 11.19 4.41
N VAL A 171 10.45 11.64 5.19
CA VAL A 171 9.88 13.00 5.04
C VAL A 171 10.95 14.05 5.31
N ILE A 172 11.74 13.88 6.39
CA ILE A 172 12.81 14.81 6.78
C ILE A 172 13.90 14.88 5.71
N GLU A 173 14.32 13.73 5.18
CA GLU A 173 15.41 13.64 4.20
C GLU A 173 14.99 14.17 2.82
N LYS A 174 13.80 13.78 2.33
CA LYS A 174 13.42 14.01 0.92
C LYS A 174 12.66 15.31 0.66
N HIS A 175 12.15 15.98 1.70
CA HIS A 175 11.36 17.21 1.55
C HIS A 175 11.92 18.36 2.39
N PRO A 176 13.21 18.71 2.26
CA PRO A 176 13.83 19.77 3.04
C PRO A 176 13.22 21.16 2.76
N ASP A 177 12.56 21.33 1.61
CA ASP A 177 11.86 22.54 1.15
C ASP A 177 10.44 22.67 1.71
N ARG A 178 9.96 21.70 2.49
CA ARG A 178 8.63 21.70 3.14
C ARG A 178 8.77 21.76 4.67
N PRO A 179 9.09 22.93 5.25
CA PRO A 179 9.48 23.05 6.65
C PRO A 179 8.36 22.64 7.63
N GLU A 180 7.09 22.81 7.26
CA GLU A 180 5.95 22.38 8.08
C GLU A 180 5.97 20.87 8.34
N TYR A 181 5.91 20.05 7.27
CA TYR A 181 5.86 18.60 7.40
C TYR A 181 7.17 18.00 7.87
N ARG A 182 8.30 18.64 7.55
CA ARG A 182 9.60 18.28 8.12
C ARG A 182 9.61 18.47 9.64
N GLY A 183 9.20 19.64 10.13
CA GLY A 183 9.17 19.92 11.57
C GLY A 183 8.21 18.99 12.32
N LEU A 184 7.03 18.73 11.76
CA LEU A 184 6.10 17.75 12.32
C LEU A 184 6.70 16.34 12.38
N ALA A 185 7.37 15.90 11.31
CA ALA A 185 8.04 14.60 11.28
C ALA A 185 9.20 14.51 12.27
N GLU A 186 9.97 15.59 12.48
CA GLU A 186 11.04 15.65 13.49
C GLU A 186 10.47 15.49 14.91
N ILE A 187 9.36 16.17 15.22
CA ILE A 187 8.68 16.07 16.52
C ILE A 187 8.19 14.65 16.77
N ASP A 188 7.44 14.07 15.83
CA ASP A 188 6.88 12.73 16.00
C ASP A 188 7.96 11.64 16.05
N LEU A 189 9.04 11.80 15.27
CA LEU A 189 10.19 10.90 15.31
C LEU A 189 10.90 10.96 16.66
N PHE A 190 10.96 12.12 17.31
CA PHE A 190 11.56 12.28 18.63
C PHE A 190 10.70 11.62 19.74
N LEU A 191 9.38 11.54 19.56
CA LEU A 191 8.45 10.96 20.52
C LEU A 191 8.29 9.43 20.41
N LEU A 192 8.95 8.80 19.42
CA LEU A 192 8.87 7.38 19.05
C LEU A 192 9.96 6.49 19.68
#